data_AF-A0A2M6WKI1-F1
#
_entry.id   AF-A0A2M6WKI1-F1
#
_cell.length_a   1.000
_cell.length_b   1.000
_cell.length_c   1.000
_cell.angle_alpha   90.00
_cell.angle_beta   90.00
_cell.angle_gamma   90.00
#
_symmetry.space_group_name_H-M   'P 1'
#
loop_
_entity.id
_entity.type
_entity.pdbx_description
1 polymer ?
#
loop_
_entity_poly.entity_id
_entity_poly.type
_entity_poly.pdbx_seq_one_letter_code
_entity_poly.pdbx_strand_id
1 'polypeptide(L)'
;MDTLLIIKITSSALGLFIAWYIWHKKRHNEKVICYVGQKCDAVLYSSYAKFLGLPIENLGILYYFILLFGYGAHSAFPDFGGKIFIFALFIVSGAGFLFSIYLTLVQLLSLKEFCTWCLTSAFLTSLIFISAIASLEDGLSGFLLETRPVILMIHVLAMALGIGLATVTDIFFFKFLKDFKISHFEKEVLRTLSQVIWLALGLVIISGIGLFLPYIGEYSESSKFIVKMLIVAVLILNGAVLNLFITPRLTAISFGGHHIHIPGELHYARKISFALGAVSIISWYTAFILGSLRSIPFSASNSFLIYLGLLVVGITGSQIMERNIAKKGEVYNKIHGQN
;
A
#
# COMPACT_ATOMS: atom_id res chain seq x y z
N MET A 1 -15.76 5.66 -34.00
CA MET A 1 -15.31 5.70 -32.60
C MET A 1 -15.15 4.26 -32.15
N ASP A 2 -13.95 3.87 -31.75
CA ASP A 2 -13.63 2.47 -31.44
C ASP A 2 -14.45 1.96 -30.26
N THR A 3 -14.95 0.73 -30.32
CA THR A 3 -15.77 0.12 -29.27
C THR A 3 -15.09 0.19 -27.90
N LEU A 4 -13.77 0.00 -27.84
CA LEU A 4 -12.98 0.13 -26.62
C LEU A 4 -12.99 1.56 -26.05
N LEU A 5 -12.95 2.58 -26.91
CA LEU A 5 -13.02 3.98 -26.48
C LEU A 5 -14.40 4.31 -25.91
N ILE A 6 -15.47 3.81 -26.53
CA ILE A 6 -16.85 3.95 -26.04
C ILE A 6 -16.98 3.31 -24.65
N ILE A 7 -16.44 2.11 -24.44
CA ILE A 7 -16.46 1.43 -23.13
C ILE A 7 -15.75 2.28 -22.06
N LYS A 8 -14.57 2.83 -22.37
CA LYS A 8 -13.82 3.68 -21.44
C LYS A 8 -14.59 4.94 -21.05
N ILE A 9 -15.18 5.64 -22.02
CA ILE A 9 -15.95 6.88 -21.79
C ILE A 9 -17.22 6.59 -20.99
N THR A 10 -18.02 5.61 -21.41
CA THR A 10 -19.28 5.27 -20.74
C THR A 10 -19.06 4.75 -19.32
N SER A 11 -18.07 3.89 -19.11
CA SER A 11 -17.70 3.40 -17.78
C SER A 11 -17.21 4.54 -16.88
N SER A 12 -16.47 5.51 -17.42
CA SER A 12 -16.02 6.68 -16.66
C SER A 12 -17.18 7.58 -16.25
N ALA A 13 -18.15 7.80 -17.15
CA ALA A 13 -19.36 8.57 -16.84
C ALA A 13 -20.22 7.90 -15.75
N LEU A 14 -20.44 6.59 -15.85
CA LEU A 14 -21.17 5.83 -14.82
C LEU A 14 -20.42 5.83 -13.49
N GLY A 15 -19.10 5.67 -13.50
CA GLY A 15 -18.27 5.74 -12.31
C GLY A 15 -18.32 7.10 -11.63
N LEU A 16 -18.28 8.18 -12.42
CA LEU A 16 -18.43 9.56 -11.93
C LEU A 16 -19.80 9.76 -11.25
N PHE A 17 -20.86 9.24 -11.87
CA PHE A 17 -22.20 9.28 -11.27
C PHE A 17 -22.26 8.55 -9.92
N ILE A 18 -21.67 7.35 -9.82
CA ILE A 18 -21.61 6.60 -8.54
C ILE A 18 -20.85 7.38 -7.48
N ALA A 19 -19.68 7.93 -7.82
CA ALA A 19 -18.85 8.68 -6.87
C ALA A 19 -19.58 9.95 -6.39
N TRP A 20 -20.23 10.68 -7.31
CA TRP A 20 -21.06 11.83 -6.98
C TRP A 20 -22.27 11.46 -6.11
N TYR A 21 -22.95 10.35 -6.40
CA TYR A 21 -24.09 9.88 -5.63
C TYR A 21 -23.70 9.57 -4.18
N ILE A 22 -22.60 8.84 -3.96
CA ILE A 22 -22.09 8.54 -2.62
C ILE A 22 -21.72 9.83 -1.90
N TRP A 23 -21.00 10.74 -2.58
CA TRP A 23 -20.62 12.02 -2.02
C TRP A 23 -21.83 12.85 -1.58
N HIS A 24 -22.84 12.95 -2.44
CA HIS A 24 -24.08 13.67 -2.15
C HIS A 24 -24.78 13.06 -0.92
N LYS A 25 -24.98 11.75 -0.89
CA LYS A 25 -25.65 11.07 0.23
C LYS A 25 -24.89 11.24 1.55
N LYS A 26 -23.56 11.11 1.54
CA LYS A 26 -22.73 11.34 2.73
C LYS A 26 -22.78 12.80 3.20
N ARG A 27 -22.82 13.76 2.27
CA ARG A 27 -22.91 15.20 2.62
C ARG A 27 -24.24 15.57 3.26
N HIS A 28 -25.33 14.91 2.87
CA HIS A 28 -26.67 15.13 3.40
C HIS A 28 -27.04 14.20 4.57
N ASN A 29 -26.10 13.39 5.07
CA ASN A 29 -26.34 12.36 6.11
C ASN A 29 -27.50 11.41 5.76
N GLU A 30 -27.71 11.16 4.47
CA GLU A 30 -28.75 10.26 3.99
C GLU A 30 -28.21 8.85 3.90
N LYS A 31 -29.06 7.86 4.24
CA LYS A 31 -28.69 6.45 4.10
C LYS A 31 -28.53 6.08 2.63
N VAL A 32 -27.45 5.35 2.34
CA VAL A 32 -27.21 4.82 1.00
C VAL A 32 -28.01 3.53 0.85
N ILE A 33 -28.90 3.51 -0.14
CA ILE A 33 -29.70 2.31 -0.42
C ILE A 33 -28.79 1.29 -1.09
N CYS A 34 -28.71 0.10 -0.51
CA CYS A 34 -27.95 -1.02 -1.06
C CYS A 34 -28.83 -2.23 -1.29
N TYR A 35 -28.41 -3.07 -2.23
CA TYR A 35 -29.18 -4.24 -2.62
C TYR A 35 -29.24 -5.26 -1.46
N VAL A 36 -30.33 -6.02 -1.44
CA VAL A 36 -30.82 -6.81 -0.31
C VAL A 36 -29.70 -7.65 0.34
N GLY A 37 -29.46 -7.41 1.64
CA GLY A 37 -28.52 -8.15 2.48
C GLY A 37 -27.18 -7.45 2.76
N GLN A 38 -26.84 -6.34 2.07
CA GLN A 38 -25.55 -5.66 2.23
C GLN A 38 -25.62 -4.37 3.07
N LYS A 39 -24.65 -4.16 3.96
CA LYS A 39 -24.52 -2.96 4.81
C LYS A 39 -23.47 -2.01 4.27
N CYS A 40 -23.79 -1.28 3.21
CA CYS A 40 -22.88 -0.29 2.64
C CYS A 40 -22.45 0.79 3.64
N ASP A 41 -23.31 1.17 4.60
CA ASP A 41 -22.96 2.14 5.64
C ASP A 41 -21.73 1.69 6.46
N ALA A 42 -21.59 0.39 6.74
CA ALA A 42 -20.44 -0.15 7.45
C ALA A 42 -19.12 0.06 6.68
N VAL A 43 -19.19 0.07 5.34
CA VAL A 43 -18.03 0.32 4.46
C VAL A 43 -17.79 1.81 4.26
N LEU A 44 -18.84 2.56 3.93
CA LEU A 44 -18.78 3.99 3.55
C LEU A 44 -18.41 4.93 4.70
N TYR A 45 -18.65 4.50 5.95
CA TYR A 45 -18.29 5.23 7.17
C TYR A 45 -17.16 4.53 7.96
N SER A 46 -16.52 3.51 7.39
CA SER A 46 -15.38 2.83 8.01
C SER A 46 -14.15 3.74 8.13
N SER A 47 -13.16 3.31 8.93
CA SER A 47 -11.84 3.94 8.98
C SER A 47 -11.10 3.94 7.63
N TYR A 48 -11.48 3.03 6.73
CA TYR A 48 -10.93 2.92 5.38
C TYR A 48 -11.63 3.83 4.38
N ALA A 49 -12.74 4.49 4.73
CA ALA A 49 -13.44 5.43 3.85
C ALA A 49 -12.67 6.74 3.59
N LYS A 50 -11.50 6.89 4.22
CA LYS A 50 -10.56 8.00 4.00
C LYS A 50 -9.18 7.46 3.64
N PHE A 51 -8.57 8.02 2.62
CA PHE A 51 -7.20 7.74 2.21
C PHE A 51 -6.38 9.03 2.29
N LEU A 52 -5.28 9.03 3.05
CA LEU A 52 -4.47 10.23 3.34
C LEU A 52 -5.31 11.42 3.87
N GLY A 53 -6.32 11.13 4.69
CA GLY A 53 -7.24 12.12 5.24
C GLY A 53 -8.38 12.56 4.29
N LEU A 54 -8.29 12.24 3.00
CA LEU A 54 -9.30 12.60 2.00
C LEU A 54 -10.38 11.51 1.89
N PRO A 55 -11.68 11.87 1.85
CA PRO A 55 -12.75 10.91 1.59
C PRO A 55 -12.58 10.23 0.23
N ILE A 56 -12.76 8.91 0.17
CA ILE A 56 -12.56 8.13 -1.05
C ILE A 56 -13.49 8.57 -2.18
N GLU A 57 -14.72 8.97 -1.88
CA GLU A 57 -15.67 9.48 -2.87
C GLU A 57 -15.14 10.70 -3.64
N ASN A 58 -14.38 11.59 -2.99
CA ASN A 58 -13.79 12.76 -3.64
C ASN A 58 -12.66 12.35 -4.59
N LEU A 59 -11.84 11.39 -4.17
CA LEU A 59 -10.79 10.82 -5.02
C LEU A 59 -11.40 10.10 -6.23
N GLY A 60 -12.53 9.40 -6.03
CA GLY A 60 -13.30 8.76 -7.10
C GLY A 60 -13.85 9.76 -8.11
N ILE A 61 -14.43 10.88 -7.65
CA ILE A 61 -14.90 11.96 -8.53
C ILE A 61 -13.74 12.48 -9.38
N LEU A 62 -12.61 12.81 -8.76
CA LEU A 62 -11.42 13.30 -9.48
C LEU A 62 -10.92 12.28 -10.52
N TYR A 63 -10.82 11.01 -10.11
CA TYR A 63 -10.38 9.91 -10.96
C TYR A 63 -11.25 9.74 -12.20
N TYR A 64 -12.57 9.59 -12.02
CA TYR A 64 -13.49 9.39 -13.14
C TYR A 64 -13.65 10.64 -14.00
N PHE A 65 -13.53 11.83 -13.41
CA PHE A 65 -13.49 13.08 -14.16
C PHE A 65 -12.29 13.13 -15.10
N ILE A 66 -11.07 12.87 -14.59
CA ILE A 66 -9.84 12.87 -15.41
C ILE A 66 -9.98 11.89 -16.58
N LEU A 67 -10.50 10.68 -16.35
CA LEU A 67 -10.64 9.68 -17.41
C LEU A 67 -11.76 10.00 -18.40
N LEU A 68 -12.91 10.50 -17.94
CA LEU A 68 -14.02 10.88 -18.80
C LEU A 68 -13.61 11.99 -19.76
N PHE A 69 -13.06 13.09 -19.23
CA PHE A 69 -12.62 14.22 -20.04
C PHE A 69 -11.36 13.90 -20.82
N GLY A 70 -10.46 13.08 -20.28
CA GLY A 70 -9.24 12.67 -20.97
C GLY A 70 -9.52 11.84 -22.23
N TYR A 71 -10.31 10.77 -22.09
CA TYR A 71 -10.70 9.96 -23.25
C TYR A 71 -11.68 10.70 -24.18
N GLY A 72 -12.54 11.57 -23.63
CA GLY A 72 -13.39 12.46 -24.42
C GLY A 72 -12.58 13.44 -25.27
N ALA A 73 -11.55 14.08 -24.71
CA ALA A 73 -10.66 14.97 -25.43
C ALA A 73 -9.91 14.24 -26.54
N HIS A 74 -9.38 13.04 -26.26
CA HIS A 74 -8.75 12.22 -27.29
C HIS A 74 -9.71 11.85 -28.43
N SER A 75 -10.99 11.60 -28.11
CA SER A 75 -12.00 11.30 -29.14
C SER A 75 -12.35 12.50 -30.03
N ALA A 76 -12.34 13.72 -29.46
CA ALA A 76 -12.66 14.95 -30.18
C ALA A 76 -11.46 15.54 -30.92
N PHE A 77 -10.26 15.34 -30.38
CA PHE A 77 -9.00 15.89 -30.88
C PHE A 77 -7.92 14.79 -30.88
N PRO A 78 -7.85 13.94 -31.91
CA PRO A 78 -6.92 12.81 -31.95
C PRO A 78 -5.44 13.20 -31.80
N ASP A 79 -5.07 14.38 -32.29
CA ASP A 79 -3.70 14.92 -32.22
C ASP A 79 -3.36 15.58 -30.86
N PHE A 80 -4.33 15.69 -29.95
CA PHE A 80 -4.13 16.35 -28.67
C PHE A 80 -3.27 15.51 -27.72
N GLY A 81 -2.08 16.03 -27.37
CA GLY A 81 -1.19 15.45 -26.36
C GLY A 81 -0.41 14.19 -26.77
N GLY A 82 -0.75 13.57 -27.91
CA GLY A 82 -0.04 12.44 -28.51
C GLY A 82 0.11 11.22 -27.58
N LYS A 83 1.17 10.43 -27.79
CA LYS A 83 1.44 9.20 -27.03
C LYS A 83 1.60 9.44 -25.52
N ILE A 84 2.20 10.56 -25.12
CA ILE A 84 2.44 10.90 -23.71
C ILE A 84 1.10 11.06 -22.96
N PHE A 85 0.12 11.69 -23.59
CA PHE A 85 -1.20 11.89 -22.99
C PHE A 85 -1.94 10.56 -22.78
N ILE A 86 -1.94 9.69 -23.79
CA ILE A 86 -2.56 8.35 -23.69
C ILE A 86 -1.84 7.48 -22.66
N PHE A 87 -0.50 7.57 -22.62
CA PHE A 87 0.30 6.94 -21.59
C PHE A 87 -0.11 7.40 -20.18
N ALA A 88 -0.30 8.70 -19.97
CA ALA A 88 -0.76 9.23 -18.69
C ALA A 88 -2.14 8.69 -18.29
N LEU A 89 -3.10 8.64 -19.22
CA LEU A 89 -4.43 8.07 -18.97
C LEU A 89 -4.37 6.57 -18.66
N PHE A 90 -3.49 5.82 -19.35
CA PHE A 90 -3.23 4.42 -19.05
C PHE A 90 -2.72 4.24 -17.61
N ILE A 91 -1.73 5.02 -17.19
CA ILE A 91 -1.20 4.99 -15.82
C ILE A 91 -2.28 5.33 -14.79
N VAL A 92 -3.09 6.37 -15.04
CA VAL A 92 -4.21 6.75 -14.16
C VAL A 92 -5.19 5.58 -14.04
N SER A 93 -5.61 4.97 -15.16
CA SER A 93 -6.55 3.84 -15.14
C SER A 93 -6.00 2.62 -14.39
N GLY A 94 -4.71 2.31 -14.56
CA GLY A 94 -4.03 1.23 -13.82
C GLY A 94 -3.96 1.51 -12.32
N ALA A 95 -3.65 2.75 -11.93
CA ALA A 95 -3.64 3.16 -10.53
C ALA A 95 -5.03 3.01 -9.88
N GLY A 96 -6.09 3.42 -10.58
CA GLY A 96 -7.47 3.22 -10.13
C GLY A 96 -7.85 1.75 -9.97
N PHE A 97 -7.46 0.90 -10.92
CA PHE A 97 -7.71 -0.55 -10.88
C PHE A 97 -7.05 -1.21 -9.67
N LEU A 98 -5.77 -0.92 -9.44
CA LEU A 98 -5.02 -1.46 -8.31
C LEU A 98 -5.57 -0.97 -6.97
N PHE A 99 -5.95 0.31 -6.88
CA PHE A 99 -6.61 0.85 -5.70
C PHE A 99 -7.99 0.21 -5.46
N SER A 100 -8.74 -0.10 -6.52
CA SER A 100 -10.02 -0.82 -6.43
C SER A 100 -9.86 -2.26 -5.96
N ILE A 101 -8.79 -2.96 -6.36
CA ILE A 101 -8.45 -4.28 -5.80
C ILE A 101 -8.17 -4.15 -4.30
N TYR A 102 -7.34 -3.18 -3.90
CA TYR A 102 -7.05 -2.92 -2.49
C TYR A 102 -8.33 -2.71 -1.65
N LEU A 103 -9.23 -1.83 -2.09
CA LEU A 103 -10.49 -1.58 -1.38
C LEU A 103 -11.43 -2.79 -1.37
N THR A 104 -11.41 -3.60 -2.42
CA THR A 104 -12.15 -4.86 -2.47
C THR A 104 -11.60 -5.89 -1.47
N LEU A 105 -10.27 -6.01 -1.36
CA LEU A 105 -9.62 -6.87 -0.37
C LEU A 105 -9.88 -6.41 1.07
N VAL A 106 -9.91 -5.09 1.31
CA VAL A 106 -10.27 -4.53 2.61
C VAL A 106 -11.72 -4.91 2.98
N GLN A 107 -12.66 -4.81 2.04
CA GLN A 107 -14.04 -5.25 2.26
C GLN A 107 -14.12 -6.74 2.61
N LEU A 108 -13.41 -7.59 1.86
CA LEU A 108 -13.41 -9.04 2.06
C LEU A 108 -12.76 -9.48 3.38
N LEU A 109 -11.57 -8.96 3.69
CA LEU A 109 -10.73 -9.47 4.77
C LEU A 109 -10.86 -8.68 6.07
N SER A 110 -10.91 -7.35 5.98
CA SER A 110 -10.86 -6.46 7.15
C SER A 110 -12.25 -6.11 7.67
N LEU A 111 -13.18 -5.75 6.77
CA LEU A 111 -14.54 -5.35 7.14
C LEU A 111 -15.51 -6.53 7.20
N LYS A 112 -15.29 -7.56 6.36
CA LYS A 112 -16.21 -8.71 6.17
C LYS A 112 -17.63 -8.29 5.82
N GLU A 113 -17.74 -7.13 5.16
CA GLU A 113 -18.98 -6.50 4.72
C GLU A 113 -18.75 -5.96 3.32
N PHE A 114 -19.77 -6.06 2.47
CA PHE A 114 -19.69 -5.63 1.07
C PHE A 114 -20.55 -4.39 0.83
N CYS A 115 -20.07 -3.53 -0.08
CA CYS A 115 -20.79 -2.38 -0.57
C CYS A 115 -21.04 -2.50 -2.06
N THR A 116 -22.32 -2.62 -2.45
CA THR A 116 -22.73 -2.79 -3.86
C THR A 116 -22.20 -1.66 -4.75
N TRP A 117 -22.29 -0.40 -4.31
CA TRP A 117 -21.80 0.74 -5.09
C TRP A 117 -20.27 0.74 -5.26
N CYS A 118 -19.53 0.35 -4.22
CA CYS A 118 -18.07 0.22 -4.30
C CYS A 118 -17.66 -0.91 -5.24
N LEU A 119 -18.35 -2.06 -5.20
CA LEU A 119 -18.10 -3.18 -6.11
C LEU A 119 -18.43 -2.84 -7.56
N THR A 120 -19.54 -2.12 -7.81
CA THR A 120 -19.87 -1.63 -9.15
C THR A 120 -18.81 -0.65 -9.64
N SER A 121 -18.33 0.28 -8.81
CA SER A 121 -17.23 1.18 -9.15
C SER A 121 -15.94 0.40 -9.46
N ALA A 122 -15.60 -0.61 -8.66
CA ALA A 122 -14.44 -1.47 -8.92
C ALA A 122 -14.56 -2.22 -10.26
N PHE A 123 -15.76 -2.70 -10.59
CA PHE A 123 -16.04 -3.33 -11.89
C PHE A 123 -15.87 -2.35 -13.06
N LEU A 124 -16.45 -1.15 -12.98
CA LEU A 124 -16.31 -0.12 -14.03
C LEU A 124 -14.85 0.29 -14.23
N THR A 125 -14.11 0.47 -13.14
CA THR A 125 -12.67 0.74 -13.19
C THR A 125 -11.90 -0.40 -13.86
N SER A 126 -12.27 -1.66 -13.59
CA SER A 126 -11.68 -2.82 -14.24
C SER A 126 -11.94 -2.85 -15.74
N LEU A 127 -13.17 -2.53 -16.17
CA LEU A 127 -13.50 -2.41 -17.60
C LEU A 127 -12.67 -1.33 -18.29
N ILE A 128 -12.48 -0.17 -17.65
CA ILE A 128 -11.65 0.91 -18.20
C ILE A 128 -10.22 0.41 -18.42
N PHE A 129 -9.60 -0.19 -17.40
CA PHE A 129 -8.21 -0.62 -17.47
C PHE A 129 -8.01 -1.78 -18.46
N ILE A 130 -8.89 -2.78 -18.46
CA ILE A 130 -8.83 -3.90 -19.42
C ILE A 130 -8.99 -3.38 -20.85
N SER A 131 -9.92 -2.45 -21.09
CA SER A 131 -10.09 -1.82 -22.40
C SER A 131 -8.89 -0.97 -22.79
N ALA A 132 -8.20 -0.34 -21.83
CA ALA A 132 -6.98 0.42 -22.07
C ALA A 132 -5.82 -0.50 -22.47
N ILE A 133 -5.65 -1.65 -21.80
CA ILE A 133 -4.68 -2.69 -22.19
C ILE A 133 -4.99 -3.22 -23.60
N ALA A 134 -6.26 -3.52 -23.89
CA ALA A 134 -6.69 -4.03 -25.20
C ALA A 134 -6.53 -3.00 -26.33
N SER A 135 -6.35 -1.71 -26.01
CA SER A 135 -6.09 -0.65 -26.99
C SER A 135 -4.61 -0.50 -27.35
N LEU A 136 -3.69 -1.28 -26.74
CA LEU A 136 -2.26 -1.19 -27.00
C LEU A 136 -1.89 -1.90 -28.31
N GLU A 137 -1.39 -1.16 -29.29
CA GLU A 137 -1.01 -1.68 -30.62
C GLU A 137 0.08 -2.76 -30.55
N ASP A 138 1.18 -2.50 -29.83
CA ASP A 138 2.29 -3.44 -29.64
C ASP A 138 2.05 -4.45 -28.48
N GLY A 139 0.81 -4.50 -27.99
CA GLY A 139 0.43 -5.24 -26.79
C GLY A 139 1.11 -4.72 -25.52
N LEU A 140 0.86 -5.42 -24.41
CA LEU A 140 1.41 -5.04 -23.11
C LEU A 140 2.94 -5.13 -23.07
N SER A 141 3.54 -6.13 -23.71
CA SER A 141 5.00 -6.32 -23.73
C SER A 141 5.71 -5.17 -24.44
N GLY A 142 5.26 -4.80 -25.65
CA GLY A 142 5.87 -3.71 -26.41
C GLY A 142 5.78 -2.38 -25.68
N PHE A 143 4.61 -2.09 -25.10
CA PHE A 143 4.40 -0.91 -24.26
C PHE A 143 5.35 -0.85 -23.05
N LEU A 144 5.53 -1.96 -22.33
CA LEU A 144 6.43 -2.02 -21.18
C LEU A 144 7.91 -1.85 -21.58
N LEU A 145 8.30 -2.28 -22.79
CA LEU A 145 9.64 -2.03 -23.33
C LEU A 145 9.87 -0.55 -23.65
N GLU A 146 8.94 0.09 -24.37
CA GLU A 146 9.02 1.51 -24.73
C GLU A 146 9.07 2.40 -23.47
N THR A 147 8.30 2.04 -22.44
CA THR A 147 8.12 2.85 -21.23
C THR A 147 9.08 2.46 -20.09
N ARG A 148 9.96 1.49 -20.31
CA ARG A 148 10.93 0.98 -19.33
C ARG A 148 11.69 2.06 -18.56
N PRO A 149 12.23 3.14 -19.19
CA PRO A 149 12.97 4.16 -18.45
C PRO A 149 12.12 4.88 -17.40
N VAL A 150 10.85 5.15 -17.73
CA VAL A 150 9.88 5.79 -16.83
C VAL A 150 9.53 4.83 -15.69
N ILE A 151 9.26 3.56 -16.00
CA ILE A 151 8.98 2.53 -14.98
C ILE A 151 10.17 2.37 -14.03
N LEU A 152 11.40 2.37 -14.55
CA LEU A 152 12.62 2.29 -13.74
C LEU A 152 12.76 3.51 -12.82
N MET A 153 12.50 4.71 -13.33
CA MET A 153 12.49 5.94 -12.51
C MET A 153 11.48 5.84 -11.38
N ILE A 154 10.24 5.43 -11.67
CA ILE A 154 9.19 5.23 -10.66
C ILE A 154 9.62 4.17 -9.64
N HIS A 155 10.22 3.06 -10.09
CA HIS A 155 10.68 1.98 -9.21
C HIS A 155 11.74 2.47 -8.22
N VAL A 156 12.73 3.23 -8.69
CA VAL A 156 13.80 3.78 -7.85
C VAL A 156 13.25 4.81 -6.87
N LEU A 157 12.36 5.71 -7.32
CA LEU A 157 11.71 6.69 -6.46
C LEU A 157 10.86 6.02 -5.37
N ALA A 158 10.06 5.01 -5.74
CA ALA A 158 9.23 4.26 -4.80
C ALA A 158 10.07 3.49 -3.78
N MET A 159 11.21 2.93 -4.20
CA MET A 159 12.16 2.27 -3.30
C MET A 159 12.81 3.27 -2.32
N ALA A 160 13.26 4.43 -2.81
CA ALA A 160 13.84 5.47 -1.96
C ALA A 160 12.83 5.99 -0.93
N LEU A 161 11.58 6.22 -1.36
CA LEU A 161 10.49 6.63 -0.50
C LEU A 161 10.13 5.54 0.54
N GLY A 162 10.12 4.27 0.14
CA GLY A 162 9.92 3.13 1.03
C GLY A 162 10.97 3.03 2.14
N ILE A 163 12.25 3.16 1.79
CA ILE A 163 13.36 3.18 2.76
C ILE A 163 13.23 4.36 3.73
N GLY A 164 13.00 5.57 3.20
CA GLY A 164 12.89 6.78 4.00
C GLY A 164 11.75 6.68 5.01
N LEU A 165 10.57 6.24 4.57
CA LEU A 165 9.40 6.12 5.43
C LEU A 165 9.49 4.97 6.44
N ALA A 166 10.07 3.82 6.05
CA ALA A 166 10.32 2.74 6.99
C ALA A 166 11.23 3.22 8.13
N THR A 167 12.30 3.94 7.78
CA THR A 167 13.26 4.49 8.75
C THR A 167 12.59 5.54 9.66
N VAL A 168 11.85 6.50 9.10
CA VAL A 168 11.14 7.53 9.88
C VAL A 168 10.10 6.89 10.80
N THR A 169 9.36 5.89 10.31
CA THR A 169 8.32 5.20 11.09
C THR A 169 8.94 4.47 12.28
N ASP A 170 10.06 3.79 12.09
CA ASP A 170 10.74 3.10 13.19
C ASP A 170 11.29 4.09 14.22
N ILE A 171 11.89 5.22 13.78
CA ILE A 171 12.35 6.28 14.68
C ILE A 171 11.19 6.84 15.50
N PHE A 172 10.07 7.16 14.85
CA PHE A 172 8.88 7.71 15.54
C PHE A 172 8.23 6.67 16.44
N PHE A 173 8.18 5.41 16.04
CA PHE A 173 7.70 4.33 16.88
C PHE A 173 8.51 4.24 18.18
N PHE A 174 9.85 4.32 18.11
CA PHE A 174 10.67 4.34 19.33
C PHE A 174 10.51 5.61 20.16
N LYS A 175 10.33 6.76 19.50
CA LYS A 175 10.13 8.03 20.19
C LYS A 175 8.79 8.07 20.94
N PHE A 176 7.72 7.59 20.31
CA PHE A 176 6.36 7.54 20.86
C PHE A 176 6.14 6.38 21.83
N LEU A 177 7.03 5.37 21.86
CA LEU A 177 7.00 4.32 22.87
C LEU A 177 7.85 4.61 24.11
N LYS A 178 8.52 5.77 24.18
CA LYS A 178 9.43 6.10 25.29
C LYS A 178 8.72 6.18 26.64
N ASP A 179 7.49 6.68 26.66
CA ASP A 179 6.63 6.87 27.83
C ASP A 179 5.50 5.82 27.93
N PHE A 180 5.53 4.79 27.06
CA PHE A 180 4.58 3.69 26.99
C PHE A 180 3.11 4.11 26.75
N LYS A 181 2.87 5.31 26.23
CA LYS A 181 1.53 5.81 25.88
C LYS A 181 1.58 6.42 24.48
N ILE A 182 0.61 6.08 23.62
CA ILE A 182 0.48 6.70 22.29
C ILE A 182 -0.71 7.65 22.31
N SER A 183 -0.45 8.94 22.15
CA SER A 183 -1.47 9.97 22.01
C SER A 183 -2.28 9.82 20.72
N HIS A 184 -3.46 10.44 20.66
CA HIS A 184 -4.28 10.45 19.45
C HIS A 184 -3.55 11.02 18.23
N PHE A 185 -2.75 12.08 18.43
CA PHE A 185 -1.95 12.69 17.37
C PHE A 185 -0.86 11.72 16.86
N GLU A 186 -0.12 11.08 17.76
CA GLU A 186 0.93 10.13 17.40
C GLU A 186 0.37 8.92 16.63
N LYS A 187 -0.81 8.42 17.03
CA LYS A 187 -1.52 7.37 16.29
C LYS A 187 -1.86 7.80 14.87
N GLU A 188 -2.33 9.04 14.69
CA GLU A 188 -2.69 9.57 13.37
C GLU A 188 -1.46 9.76 12.47
N VAL A 189 -0.35 10.21 13.05
CA VAL A 189 0.95 10.30 12.35
C VAL A 189 1.40 8.91 11.91
N LEU A 190 1.43 7.92 12.81
CA LEU A 190 1.82 6.54 12.49
C LEU A 190 0.91 5.91 11.43
N ARG A 191 -0.40 6.19 11.49
CA ARG A 191 -1.37 5.73 10.49
C ARG A 191 -1.07 6.30 9.10
N THR A 192 -0.80 7.60 9.03
CA THR A 192 -0.46 8.28 7.78
C THR A 192 0.84 7.72 7.20
N LEU A 193 1.89 7.58 8.01
CA LEU A 193 3.16 6.99 7.58
C LEU A 193 2.98 5.57 7.04
N SER A 194 2.21 4.72 7.74
CA SER A 194 1.90 3.36 7.28
C SER A 194 1.18 3.36 5.92
N GLN A 195 0.19 4.24 5.73
CA GLN A 195 -0.51 4.36 4.44
C GLN A 195 0.45 4.71 3.29
N VAL A 196 1.40 5.62 3.53
CA VAL A 196 2.39 6.01 2.51
C VAL A 196 3.41 4.88 2.28
N ILE A 197 3.82 4.12 3.30
CA ILE A 197 4.67 2.91 3.14
C ILE A 197 3.99 1.88 2.25
N TRP A 198 2.69 1.61 2.47
CA TRP A 198 1.94 0.66 1.65
C TRP A 198 1.79 1.13 0.21
N LEU A 199 1.61 2.44 -0.01
CA LEU A 199 1.63 3.04 -1.35
C LEU A 199 3.01 2.82 -2.01
N ALA A 200 4.10 3.08 -1.29
CA ALA A 200 5.46 2.88 -1.77
C ALA A 200 5.73 1.42 -2.15
N LEU A 201 5.35 0.48 -1.28
CA LEU A 201 5.48 -0.96 -1.51
C LEU A 201 4.66 -1.40 -2.72
N GLY A 202 3.42 -0.91 -2.85
CA GLY A 202 2.59 -1.14 -4.03
C GLY A 202 3.27 -0.66 -5.32
N LEU A 203 3.77 0.58 -5.33
CA LEU A 203 4.50 1.15 -6.46
C LEU A 203 5.76 0.33 -6.80
N VAL A 204 6.53 -0.12 -5.82
CA VAL A 204 7.70 -1.00 -6.01
C VAL A 204 7.30 -2.33 -6.65
N ILE A 205 6.20 -2.95 -6.19
CA ILE A 205 5.71 -4.22 -6.74
C ILE A 205 5.25 -4.04 -8.19
N ILE A 206 4.39 -3.05 -8.45
CA ILE A 206 3.80 -2.80 -9.77
C ILE A 206 4.89 -2.46 -10.79
N SER A 207 5.76 -1.49 -10.44
CA SER A 207 6.88 -1.13 -11.31
C SER A 207 7.89 -2.28 -11.46
N GLY A 208 8.08 -3.10 -10.42
CA GLY A 208 8.90 -4.31 -10.49
C GLY A 208 8.35 -5.34 -11.47
N ILE A 209 7.03 -5.60 -11.44
CA ILE A 209 6.35 -6.46 -12.42
C ILE A 209 6.49 -5.88 -13.83
N GLY A 210 6.27 -4.58 -14.00
CA GLY A 210 6.43 -3.90 -15.29
C GLY A 210 7.85 -3.98 -15.86
N LEU A 211 8.88 -3.93 -15.02
CA LEU A 211 10.27 -4.15 -15.42
C LEU A 211 10.57 -5.63 -15.72
N PHE A 212 9.93 -6.55 -14.99
CA PHE A 212 10.18 -7.99 -15.08
C PHE A 212 9.56 -8.62 -16.32
N LEU A 213 8.29 -8.32 -16.61
CA LEU A 213 7.52 -8.99 -17.67
C LEU A 213 8.20 -9.02 -19.04
N PRO A 214 8.81 -7.91 -19.53
CA PRO A 214 9.46 -7.93 -20.85
C PRO A 214 10.75 -8.75 -20.91
N TYR A 215 11.34 -9.10 -19.76
CA TYR A 215 12.62 -9.80 -19.64
C TYR A 215 12.50 -11.02 -18.73
N ILE A 216 11.34 -11.68 -18.74
CA ILE A 216 11.03 -12.78 -17.82
C ILE A 216 12.07 -13.91 -17.89
N GLY A 217 12.54 -14.28 -19.08
CA GLY A 217 13.55 -15.33 -19.25
C GLY A 217 14.88 -14.96 -18.61
N GLU A 218 15.38 -13.74 -18.86
CA GLU A 218 16.65 -13.26 -18.34
C GLU A 218 16.63 -13.07 -16.81
N TYR A 219 15.58 -12.44 -16.28
CA TYR A 219 15.51 -12.15 -14.85
C TYR A 219 15.21 -13.40 -14.01
N SER A 220 14.48 -14.38 -14.54
CA SER A 220 14.17 -15.60 -13.77
C SER A 220 15.42 -16.46 -13.50
N GLU A 221 16.47 -16.31 -14.31
CA GLU A 221 17.75 -16.99 -14.10
C GLU A 221 18.75 -16.15 -13.28
N SER A 222 18.47 -14.86 -13.08
CA SER A 222 19.35 -13.95 -12.35
C SER A 222 19.29 -14.21 -10.84
N SER A 223 20.42 -14.63 -10.27
CA SER A 223 20.56 -14.81 -8.81
C SER A 223 20.19 -13.55 -8.02
N LYS A 224 20.57 -12.36 -8.52
CA LYS A 224 20.24 -11.07 -7.90
C LYS A 224 18.72 -10.87 -7.85
N PHE A 225 18.04 -11.15 -8.97
CA PHE A 225 16.60 -10.97 -9.06
C PHE A 225 15.87 -11.92 -8.12
N ILE A 226 16.22 -13.21 -8.13
CA ILE A 226 15.62 -14.22 -7.24
C ILE A 226 15.71 -13.78 -5.77
N VAL A 227 16.91 -13.37 -5.32
CA VAL A 227 17.11 -12.92 -3.93
C VAL A 227 16.28 -11.67 -3.63
N LYS A 228 16.22 -10.70 -4.56
CA LYS A 228 15.37 -9.51 -4.41
C LYS A 228 13.90 -9.88 -4.27
N MET A 229 13.41 -10.86 -5.04
CA MET A 229 12.03 -11.33 -4.94
C MET A 229 11.73 -12.01 -3.60
N LEU A 230 12.67 -12.81 -3.08
CA LEU A 230 12.54 -13.39 -1.73
C LEU A 230 12.48 -12.31 -0.65
N ILE A 231 13.31 -11.27 -0.74
CA ILE A 231 13.29 -10.14 0.20
C ILE A 231 11.98 -9.35 0.12
N VAL A 232 11.46 -9.13 -1.10
CA VAL A 232 10.14 -8.49 -1.28
C VAL A 232 9.03 -9.34 -0.67
N ALA A 233 9.09 -10.67 -0.79
CA ALA A 233 8.14 -11.55 -0.12
C ALA A 233 8.22 -11.42 1.41
N VAL A 234 9.43 -11.33 1.98
CA VAL A 234 9.61 -11.05 3.41
C VAL A 234 9.01 -9.70 3.80
N LEU A 235 9.20 -8.64 3.01
CA LEU A 235 8.58 -7.32 3.25
C LEU A 235 7.05 -7.41 3.28
N ILE A 236 6.43 -8.10 2.31
CA ILE A 236 4.98 -8.27 2.23
C ILE A 236 4.46 -9.03 3.46
N LEU A 237 5.09 -10.16 3.81
CA LEU A 237 4.71 -10.97 4.96
C LEU A 237 4.88 -10.19 6.28
N ASN A 238 6.00 -9.48 6.44
CA ASN A 238 6.27 -8.65 7.61
C ASN A 238 5.22 -7.54 7.77
N GLY A 239 4.88 -6.85 6.67
CA GLY A 239 3.84 -5.83 6.63
C GLY A 239 2.46 -6.39 6.97
N ALA A 240 2.11 -7.57 6.45
CA ALA A 240 0.86 -8.26 6.75
C ALA A 240 0.77 -8.66 8.23
N VAL A 241 1.84 -9.22 8.80
CA VAL A 241 1.91 -9.59 10.23
C VAL A 241 1.71 -8.37 11.11
N LEU A 242 2.43 -7.28 10.84
CA LEU A 242 2.32 -6.04 11.60
C LEU A 242 0.89 -5.49 11.57
N ASN A 243 0.30 -5.34 10.38
CA ASN A 243 -0.97 -4.63 10.23
C ASN A 243 -2.20 -5.49 10.59
N LEU A 244 -2.19 -6.80 10.30
CA LEU A 244 -3.34 -7.66 10.55
C LEU A 244 -3.36 -8.24 11.97
N PHE A 245 -2.21 -8.41 12.62
CA PHE A 245 -2.13 -9.09 13.93
C PHE A 245 -1.62 -8.20 15.05
N ILE A 246 -0.59 -7.38 14.82
CA ILE A 246 0.08 -6.62 15.90
C ILE A 246 -0.59 -5.27 16.14
N THR A 247 -0.87 -4.49 15.09
CA THR A 247 -1.51 -3.18 15.20
C THR A 247 -2.85 -3.22 15.95
N PRO A 248 -3.78 -4.15 15.66
CA PRO A 248 -5.04 -4.24 16.41
C PRO A 248 -4.79 -4.45 17.91
N ARG A 249 -3.84 -5.32 18.28
CA ARG A 249 -3.51 -5.61 19.68
C ARG A 249 -2.91 -4.41 20.41
N LEU A 250 -2.00 -3.67 19.77
CA LEU A 250 -1.41 -2.46 20.37
C LEU A 250 -2.46 -1.36 20.60
N THR A 251 -3.36 -1.16 19.63
CA THR A 251 -4.39 -0.12 19.75
C THR A 251 -5.51 -0.48 20.73
N ALA A 252 -5.85 -1.75 20.90
CA ALA A 252 -6.84 -2.18 21.89
C ALA A 252 -6.40 -1.87 23.33
N ILE A 253 -5.09 -1.95 23.60
CA ILE A 253 -4.54 -1.73 24.95
C ILE A 253 -4.38 -0.23 25.27
N SER A 254 -4.06 0.60 24.27
CA SER A 254 -3.79 2.04 24.48
C SER A 254 -5.03 2.92 24.74
N PHE A 255 -6.25 2.41 24.55
CA PHE A 255 -7.48 3.21 24.60
C PHE A 255 -8.53 2.72 25.63
N GLY A 256 -8.14 1.92 26.62
CA GLY A 256 -9.03 1.59 27.75
C GLY A 256 -10.33 0.87 27.36
N GLY A 257 -10.36 0.19 26.21
CA GLY A 257 -11.45 -0.73 25.89
C GLY A 257 -11.51 -1.83 26.94
N HIS A 258 -12.71 -2.35 27.25
CA HIS A 258 -12.92 -3.47 28.17
C HIS A 258 -12.17 -4.74 27.68
N HIS A 259 -10.88 -4.81 27.98
CA HIS A 259 -10.03 -5.95 27.74
C HIS A 259 -9.46 -6.39 29.09
N ILE A 260 -9.67 -7.67 29.42
CA ILE A 260 -9.08 -8.29 30.60
C ILE A 260 -7.56 -8.31 30.36
N HIS A 261 -6.83 -7.41 30.99
CA HIS A 261 -5.38 -7.35 30.86
C HIS A 261 -4.75 -8.64 31.39
N ILE A 262 -4.12 -9.42 30.51
CA ILE A 262 -3.26 -10.52 30.93
C ILE A 262 -1.88 -9.93 31.29
N PRO A 263 -1.29 -10.24 32.46
CA PRO A 263 0.04 -9.77 32.82
C PRO A 263 1.07 -10.12 31.74
N GLY A 264 1.73 -9.11 31.16
CA GLY A 264 2.81 -9.30 30.17
C GLY A 264 2.42 -9.23 28.69
N GLU A 265 1.14 -9.10 28.33
CA GLU A 265 0.73 -8.98 26.91
C GLU A 265 1.34 -7.78 26.19
N LEU A 266 1.39 -6.62 26.86
CA LEU A 266 1.99 -5.40 26.31
C LEU A 266 3.49 -5.57 26.07
N HIS A 267 4.16 -6.37 26.91
CA HIS A 267 5.58 -6.68 26.77
C HIS A 267 5.83 -7.57 25.54
N TYR A 268 5.00 -8.58 25.32
CA TYR A 268 5.11 -9.48 24.17
C TYR A 268 4.83 -8.76 22.85
N ALA A 269 3.75 -7.96 22.78
CA ALA A 269 3.43 -7.17 21.60
C ALA A 269 4.57 -6.20 21.24
N ARG A 270 5.14 -5.52 22.24
CA ARG A 270 6.29 -4.61 22.04
C ARG A 270 7.51 -5.34 21.49
N LYS A 271 7.91 -6.49 22.06
CA LYS A 271 9.05 -7.29 21.58
C LYS A 271 8.90 -7.68 20.11
N ILE A 272 7.70 -8.13 19.74
CA ILE A 272 7.40 -8.48 18.34
C ILE A 272 7.51 -7.24 17.45
N SER A 273 6.94 -6.10 17.84
CA SER A 273 7.05 -4.88 17.04
C SER A 273 8.48 -4.45 16.77
N PHE A 274 9.38 -4.57 17.77
CA PHE A 274 10.81 -4.28 17.59
C PHE A 274 11.49 -5.26 16.61
N ALA A 275 11.10 -6.54 16.63
CA ALA A 275 11.61 -7.52 15.67
C ALA A 275 11.12 -7.20 14.24
N LEU A 276 9.83 -6.91 14.07
CA LEU A 276 9.23 -6.58 12.77
C LEU A 276 9.80 -5.28 12.16
N GLY A 277 10.12 -4.28 12.99
CA GLY A 277 10.83 -3.07 12.55
C GLY A 277 12.23 -3.37 12.01
N ALA A 278 13.01 -4.17 12.75
CA ALA A 278 14.34 -4.60 12.30
C ALA A 278 14.30 -5.38 10.97
N VAL A 279 13.33 -6.31 10.84
CA VAL A 279 13.10 -7.04 9.58
C VAL A 279 12.76 -6.06 8.45
N SER A 280 11.91 -5.07 8.70
CA SER A 280 11.53 -4.05 7.72
C SER A 280 12.74 -3.26 7.22
N ILE A 281 13.48 -2.59 8.11
CA ILE A 281 14.66 -1.78 7.74
C ILE A 281 15.67 -2.61 6.96
N ILE A 282 16.08 -3.77 7.47
CA ILE A 282 17.11 -4.60 6.82
C ILE A 282 16.66 -5.04 5.44
N SER A 283 15.39 -5.41 5.29
CA SER A 283 14.85 -5.86 4.01
C SER A 283 14.77 -4.73 2.98
N TRP A 284 14.32 -3.53 3.37
CA TRP A 284 14.29 -2.36 2.50
C TRP A 284 15.68 -1.96 2.00
N TYR A 285 16.65 -1.83 2.92
CA TYR A 285 18.02 -1.47 2.56
C TYR A 285 18.69 -2.56 1.71
N THR A 286 18.50 -3.84 2.04
CA THR A 286 19.08 -4.94 1.25
C THR A 286 18.48 -4.98 -0.16
N ALA A 287 17.16 -4.82 -0.31
CA ALA A 287 16.50 -4.78 -1.62
C ALA A 287 17.00 -3.61 -2.49
N PHE A 288 17.23 -2.44 -1.90
CA PHE A 288 17.77 -1.27 -2.58
C PHE A 288 19.23 -1.45 -3.01
N ILE A 289 20.08 -1.97 -2.10
CA ILE A 289 21.49 -2.25 -2.40
C ILE A 289 21.58 -3.27 -3.54
N LEU A 290 20.87 -4.39 -3.44
CA LEU A 290 20.80 -5.37 -4.53
C LEU A 290 20.34 -4.72 -5.83
N GLY A 291 19.29 -3.90 -5.79
CA GLY A 291 18.80 -3.15 -6.94
C GLY A 291 19.86 -2.29 -7.62
N SER A 292 20.74 -1.66 -6.83
CA SER A 292 21.78 -0.72 -7.27
C SER A 292 23.05 -1.41 -7.78
N LEU A 293 23.31 -2.66 -7.40
CA LEU A 293 24.47 -3.43 -7.87
C LEU A 293 24.30 -3.89 -9.31
N ARG A 294 25.37 -3.91 -10.11
CA ARG A 294 25.31 -4.45 -11.49
C ARG A 294 25.10 -5.96 -11.50
N SER A 295 25.84 -6.67 -10.66
CA SER A 295 25.75 -8.13 -10.48
C SER A 295 26.13 -8.50 -9.05
N ILE A 296 25.87 -9.76 -8.66
CA ILE A 296 26.34 -10.33 -7.39
C ILE A 296 27.27 -11.50 -7.70
N PRO A 297 28.38 -11.66 -6.94
CA PRO A 297 29.35 -12.73 -7.19
C PRO A 297 28.92 -14.08 -6.60
N PHE A 298 27.85 -14.11 -5.81
CA PHE A 298 27.38 -15.29 -5.10
C PHE A 298 26.12 -15.86 -5.77
N SER A 299 25.89 -17.17 -5.57
CA SER A 299 24.64 -17.82 -5.93
C SER A 299 23.45 -17.26 -5.15
N ALA A 300 22.25 -17.40 -5.70
CA ALA A 300 21.01 -16.96 -5.04
C ALA A 300 20.89 -17.51 -3.61
N SER A 301 21.18 -18.80 -3.40
CA SER A 301 21.12 -19.44 -2.09
C SER A 301 22.10 -18.83 -1.09
N ASN A 302 23.36 -18.61 -1.48
CA ASN A 302 24.38 -18.03 -0.61
C ASN A 302 24.05 -16.58 -0.26
N SER A 303 23.60 -15.79 -1.23
CA SER A 303 23.14 -14.42 -0.98
C SER A 303 21.93 -14.35 -0.07
N PHE A 304 20.98 -15.28 -0.21
CA PHE A 304 19.83 -15.34 0.68
C PHE A 304 20.22 -15.74 2.11
N LEU A 305 21.19 -16.66 2.28
CA LEU A 305 21.74 -17.01 3.60
C LEU A 305 22.43 -15.80 4.27
N ILE A 306 23.19 -15.00 3.51
CA ILE A 306 23.78 -13.76 4.03
C ILE A 306 22.68 -12.82 4.53
N TYR A 307 21.61 -12.64 3.74
CA TYR A 307 20.47 -11.83 4.14
C TYR A 307 19.78 -12.35 5.42
N LEU A 308 19.56 -13.66 5.55
CA LEU A 308 19.01 -14.25 6.78
C LEU A 308 19.94 -14.00 7.98
N GLY A 309 21.26 -14.09 7.79
CA GLY A 309 22.25 -13.74 8.81
C GLY A 309 22.12 -12.28 9.26
N LEU A 310 21.96 -11.34 8.33
CA LEU A 310 21.70 -9.93 8.63
C LEU A 310 20.41 -9.75 9.45
N LEU A 311 19.32 -10.45 9.08
CA LEU A 311 18.07 -10.42 9.84
C LEU A 311 18.26 -10.91 11.28
N VAL A 312 18.98 -12.02 11.50
CA VAL A 312 19.26 -12.55 12.84
C VAL A 312 20.01 -11.53 13.69
N VAL A 313 21.05 -10.89 13.13
CA VAL A 313 21.81 -9.83 13.82
C VAL A 313 20.90 -8.65 14.15
N GLY A 314 20.10 -8.19 13.19
CA GLY A 314 19.16 -7.08 13.36
C GLY A 314 18.10 -7.33 14.42
N ILE A 315 17.46 -8.50 14.37
CA ILE A 315 16.46 -8.91 15.36
C ILE A 315 17.10 -9.01 16.74
N THR A 316 18.27 -9.63 16.85
CA THR A 316 18.98 -9.74 18.14
C THR A 316 19.28 -8.35 18.71
N GLY A 317 19.79 -7.43 17.87
CA GLY A 317 20.03 -6.03 18.24
C GLY A 317 18.76 -5.33 18.69
N SER A 318 17.63 -5.51 17.99
CA SER A 318 16.36 -4.88 18.36
C SER A 318 15.79 -5.42 19.66
N GLN A 319 15.99 -6.71 19.96
CA GLN A 319 15.60 -7.29 21.26
C GLN A 319 16.45 -6.76 22.41
N ILE A 320 17.74 -6.53 22.20
CA ILE A 320 18.61 -5.88 23.21
C ILE A 320 18.13 -4.45 23.47
N MET A 321 17.81 -3.70 22.41
CA MET A 321 17.28 -2.35 22.51
C MET A 321 15.93 -2.30 23.26
N GLU A 322 15.01 -3.21 22.93
CA GLU A 322 13.72 -3.34 23.63
C GLU A 322 13.91 -3.55 25.14
N ARG A 323 14.79 -4.48 25.52
CA ARG A 323 15.08 -4.77 26.94
C ARG A 323 15.63 -3.55 27.67
N ASN A 324 16.49 -2.77 27.01
CA ASN A 324 17.06 -1.56 27.60
C ASN A 324 16.00 -0.46 27.80
N ILE A 325 15.07 -0.31 26.86
CA ILE A 325 13.95 0.64 26.97
C ILE A 325 12.98 0.19 28.07
N ALA A 326 12.65 -1.10 28.12
CA ALA A 326 11.79 -1.68 29.14
C ALA A 326 12.31 -1.40 30.56
N LYS A 327 13.60 -1.67 30.80
CA LYS A 327 14.27 -1.41 32.08
C LYS A 327 14.20 0.06 32.50
N LYS A 328 14.41 1.00 31.56
CA LYS A 328 14.31 2.44 31.85
C LYS A 328 12.89 2.85 32.23
N GLY A 329 11.88 2.25 31.58
CA GLY A 329 10.47 2.47 31.90
C GLY A 329 10.07 2.01 33.29
N GLU A 330 10.51 0.82 33.69
CA GLU A 330 10.30 0.29 35.04
C GLU A 330 10.91 1.20 36.11
N VAL A 331 12.14 1.69 35.88
CA VAL A 331 12.80 2.64 36.77
C VAL A 331 12.03 3.96 36.85
N TYR A 332 11.59 4.52 35.72
CA TYR A 332 10.82 5.76 35.69
C TYR A 332 9.50 5.64 36.46
N ASN A 333 8.71 4.59 36.19
CA ASN A 333 7.45 4.34 36.89
C ASN A 333 7.66 4.08 38.39
N LYS A 334 8.78 3.45 38.79
CA LYS A 334 9.12 3.27 40.20
C LYS A 334 9.44 4.59 40.92
N ILE A 335 9.96 5.59 40.19
CA ILE A 335 10.32 6.90 40.75
C ILE A 335 9.13 7.89 40.70
N HIS A 336 8.29 7.84 39.65
CA HIS A 336 7.26 8.85 39.38
C HIS A 336 5.81 8.32 39.43
N GLY A 337 5.62 6.99 39.55
CA GLY A 337 4.32 6.31 39.50
C GLY A 337 3.73 5.95 40.86
N GLN A 338 4.22 6.51 41.97
CA GLN A 338 3.46 6.55 43.22
C GLN A 338 2.55 7.78 43.19
N ASN A 339 1.36 7.60 42.60
CA ASN A 339 0.11 8.24 42.99
C ASN A 339 -1.06 7.47 42.36
#